data_AF-A0A954WI57-F1
#
_entry.id   AF-A0A954WI57-F1
#
_cell.length_a   1.000
_cell.length_b   1.000
_cell.length_c   1.000
_cell.angle_alpha   90.00
_cell.angle_beta   90.00
_cell.angle_gamma   90.00
#
_symmetry.space_group_name_H-M   'P 1'
#
loop_
_entity.id
_entity.type
_entity.pdbx_description
1 polymer ?
#
loop_
_entity_poly.entity_id
_entity_poly.type
_entity_poly.pdbx_seq_one_letter_code
_entity_poly.pdbx_strand_id
1 'polypeptide(L)' 'ADVVMFVHREEYYHRGEEQAQYAGQAEIIIAKQRNGPVGDIELVWEKDFTRFQNKAPARLDDFDDWNAE' A
#
# COMPACT_ATOMS: atom_id res chain seq x y z
N ALA A 1 14.91 12.51 -14.51
CA ALA A 1 14.03 11.35 -14.61
C ALA A 1 12.67 11.76 -15.19
N ASP A 2 12.12 10.91 -16.05
CA ASP A 2 10.77 11.02 -16.62
C ASP A 2 9.66 10.79 -15.60
N VAL A 3 9.91 9.80 -14.76
CA VAL A 3 9.04 9.36 -13.69
C VAL A 3 9.88 9.26 -12.42
N VAL A 4 9.36 9.76 -11.32
CA VAL A 4 9.95 9.60 -9.98
C VAL A 4 8.86 9.03 -9.09
N MET A 5 9.15 7.90 -8.47
CA MET A 5 8.25 7.24 -7.54
C MET A 5 8.98 7.00 -6.21
N PHE A 6 8.26 7.16 -5.12
CA PHE A 6 8.70 6.75 -3.80
C PHE A 6 7.90 5.52 -3.35
N VAL A 7 8.57 4.63 -2.63
CA VAL A 7 7.93 3.49 -1.97
C VAL A 7 7.82 3.85 -0.50
N HIS A 8 6.59 3.83 0.02
CA HIS A 8 6.31 4.09 1.42
C HIS A 8 5.63 2.87 2.04
N ARG A 9 6.07 2.50 3.25
CA ARG A 9 5.49 1.38 4.02
C ARG A 9 5.29 1.83 5.46
N GLU A 10 4.04 2.09 5.81
CA GLU A 10 3.68 2.65 7.10
C GLU A 10 4.08 1.72 8.26
N GLU A 11 3.96 0.40 8.08
CA GLU A 11 4.39 -0.62 9.06
C GLU A 11 5.87 -0.57 9.48
N TYR A 12 6.74 0.08 8.70
CA TYR A 12 8.16 0.19 9.02
C TYR A 12 8.45 1.29 10.04
N TYR A 13 7.60 2.33 10.07
CA TYR A 13 7.81 3.52 10.90
C TYR A 13 7.11 3.42 12.26
N HIS A 14 6.08 2.59 12.37
CA HIS A 14 5.36 2.32 13.63
C HIS A 14 5.93 1.13 14.39
N ARG A 15 5.81 1.17 15.73
CA ARG A 15 6.29 0.10 16.62
C ARG A 15 5.17 -0.33 17.58
N GLY A 16 5.21 -1.58 18.01
CA GLY A 16 4.26 -2.11 18.99
C GLY A 16 2.88 -2.35 18.36
N GLU A 17 1.82 -2.03 19.09
CA GLU A 17 0.44 -2.30 18.69
C GLU A 17 0.04 -1.56 17.40
N GLU A 18 0.55 -0.35 17.18
CA GLU A 18 0.28 0.44 15.97
C GLU A 18 0.86 -0.23 14.71
N GLN A 19 1.93 -1.00 14.83
CA GLN A 19 2.49 -1.73 13.69
C GLN A 19 1.49 -2.74 13.12
N ALA A 20 0.70 -3.38 13.97
CA ALA A 20 -0.29 -4.36 13.55
C ALA A 20 -1.42 -3.72 12.71
N GLN A 21 -1.74 -2.45 12.97
CA GLN A 21 -2.76 -1.71 12.22
C GLN A 21 -2.34 -1.42 10.77
N TYR A 22 -1.05 -1.21 10.54
CA TYR A 22 -0.49 -0.89 9.22
C TYR A 22 0.16 -2.10 8.54
N ALA A 23 0.08 -3.27 9.14
CA ALA A 23 0.73 -4.48 8.64
C ALA A 23 0.28 -4.79 7.21
N GLY A 24 1.27 -4.97 6.32
CA GLY A 24 1.02 -5.25 4.92
C GLY A 24 0.48 -4.08 4.10
N GLN A 25 0.39 -2.87 4.65
CA GLN A 25 0.06 -1.67 3.88
C GLN A 25 1.30 -1.08 3.21
N ALA A 26 1.17 -0.75 1.93
CA ALA A 26 2.20 -0.03 1.18
C ALA A 26 1.58 0.97 0.22
N GLU A 27 2.35 2.02 -0.10
CA GLU A 27 1.94 3.07 -1.01
C GLU A 27 3.06 3.39 -2.00
N ILE A 28 2.68 3.57 -3.26
CA ILE A 28 3.56 4.12 -4.30
C ILE A 28 3.13 5.55 -4.59
N ILE A 29 4.04 6.48 -4.32
CA ILE A 29 3.82 7.91 -4.50
C ILE A 29 4.47 8.32 -5.82
N ILE A 30 3.67 8.62 -6.84
CA ILE A 30 4.18 9.13 -8.12
C ILE A 30 4.44 10.63 -7.98
N ALA A 31 5.61 10.99 -7.44
CA ALA A 31 5.98 12.39 -7.21
C ALA A 31 6.26 13.18 -8.51
N LYS A 32 6.56 12.49 -9.62
CA LYS A 32 6.77 13.14 -10.93
C LYS A 32 6.37 12.23 -12.06
N GLN A 33 5.62 12.76 -13.03
CA GLN A 33 5.33 12.12 -14.31
C GLN A 33 5.27 13.19 -15.42
N ARG A 34 6.24 13.20 -16.36
CA ARG A 34 6.34 14.28 -17.38
C ARG A 34 5.15 14.38 -18.33
N ASN A 35 4.52 13.25 -18.65
CA ASN A 35 3.49 13.13 -19.69
C ASN A 35 2.15 12.64 -19.13
N GLY A 36 1.88 12.87 -17.85
CA GLY A 36 0.68 12.35 -17.21
C GLY A 36 0.49 12.85 -15.78
N PRO A 37 -0.58 12.41 -15.12
CA PRO A 37 -0.87 12.81 -13.76
C PRO A 37 0.15 12.21 -12.77
N VAL A 38 0.29 12.90 -11.66
CA VAL A 38 0.86 12.37 -10.41
C VAL A 38 -0.27 11.80 -9.55
N GLY A 39 0.08 11.02 -8.53
CA GLY A 39 -0.87 10.47 -7.58
C GLY A 39 -0.29 9.32 -6.80
N ASP A 40 -1.08 8.85 -5.85
CA ASP A 40 -0.68 7.82 -4.90
C ASP A 40 -1.48 6.55 -5.17
N ILE A 41 -0.83 5.41 -5.01
CA ILE A 41 -1.39 4.09 -5.30
C ILE A 41 -1.20 3.20 -4.08
N GLU A 42 -2.31 2.80 -3.47
CA GLU A 42 -2.33 1.84 -2.37
C GLU A 42 -2.09 0.41 -2.89
N LEU A 43 -1.22 -0.32 -2.20
CA LEU A 43 -0.83 -1.70 -2.50
C LEU A 43 -0.78 -2.53 -1.21
N VAL A 44 -0.75 -3.85 -1.39
CA VAL A 44 -0.51 -4.81 -0.31
C VAL A 44 0.95 -5.26 -0.35
N TRP A 45 1.63 -5.23 0.80
CA TRP A 45 2.99 -5.70 0.99
C TRP A 45 3.02 -7.08 1.65
N GLU A 46 3.59 -8.06 0.95
CA GLU A 46 3.81 -9.40 1.47
C GLU A 46 5.28 -9.57 1.87
N LYS A 47 5.55 -9.34 3.16
CA LYS A 47 6.90 -9.41 3.74
C LYS A 47 7.61 -10.74 3.48
N ASP A 48 6.86 -11.86 3.54
CA ASP A 48 7.42 -13.21 3.42
C ASP A 48 7.97 -13.50 2.01
N PHE A 49 7.46 -12.78 1.00
CA PHE A 49 7.84 -12.93 -0.40
C PHE A 49 8.53 -11.70 -0.98
N THR A 50 8.70 -10.63 -0.19
CA THR A 50 9.23 -9.34 -0.66
C THR A 50 8.45 -8.84 -1.89
N ARG A 51 7.11 -8.95 -1.85
CA ARG A 51 6.25 -8.74 -3.02
C ARG A 51 5.18 -7.69 -2.76
N PHE A 52 4.92 -6.85 -3.77
CA PHE A 52 3.77 -5.96 -3.80
C PHE A 52 2.64 -6.59 -4.62
N GLN A 53 1.43 -6.57 -4.06
CA GLN A 53 0.21 -6.98 -4.74
C GLN A 53 -0.74 -5.79 -4.90
N ASN A 54 -1.60 -5.86 -5.91
CA ASN A 54 -2.68 -4.88 -6.05
C ASN A 54 -3.63 -5.00 -4.86
N LYS A 55 -4.02 -3.86 -4.29
CA LYS A 55 -5.11 -3.83 -3.31
C LYS A 55 -6.40 -4.28 -3.99
N ALA A 56 -7.23 -5.04 -3.26
CA ALA A 56 -8.55 -5.41 -3.75
C ALA A 56 -9.36 -4.14 -4.07
N PRO A 57 -10.24 -4.18 -5.08
CA PRO A 57 -11.15 -3.06 -5.33
C PRO A 57 -12.03 -2.82 -4.10
N ALA A 58 -12.25 -1.55 -3.74
CA ALA A 58 -12.97 -1.15 -2.52
C ALA A 58 -14.37 -1.78 -2.36
N ARG A 59 -15.03 -2.18 -3.46
CA ARG A 59 -16.30 -2.94 -3.41
C ARG A 59 -16.17 -4.29 -2.69
N LEU A 60 -14.97 -4.86 -2.64
CA LEU A 60 -14.72 -6.13 -1.98
C LEU A 60 -14.38 -5.99 -0.51
N ASP A 61 -14.12 -4.78 -0.02
CA ASP A 61 -13.77 -4.52 1.39
C ASP A 61 -14.91 -4.97 2.33
N ASP A 62 -16.18 -4.85 1.89
CA ASP A 62 -17.37 -5.33 2.62
C ASP A 62 -17.32 -6.85 2.94
N PHE A 63 -16.56 -7.64 2.17
CA PHE A 63 -16.41 -9.08 2.40
C PHE A 63 -15.27 -9.43 3.37
N ASP A 64 -14.33 -8.51 3.60
CA ASP A 64 -13.25 -8.73 4.55
C ASP A 64 -13.77 -8.68 5.99
N ASP A 65 -14.73 -7.79 6.28
CA ASP A 65 -15.41 -7.70 7.58
C ASP A 65 -16.17 -8.97 7.96
N TRP A 66 -16.72 -9.69 6.98
CA TRP A 66 -17.41 -10.97 7.22
C TRP A 66 -16.45 -12.11 7.57
N ASN A 67 -15.22 -12.07 7.07
CA ASN A 67 -14.19 -13.09 7.37
C ASN A 67 -13.43 -12.81 8.69
N ALA A 68 -13.72 -11.69 9.36
CA ALA A 68 -13.06 -11.27 10.59
C ALA A 68 -13.78 -11.73 11.88
N GLU A 69 -14.95 -12.38 11.79
CA GLU A 69 -15.64 -13.10 12.89
C GLU A 69 -15.21 -14.58 12.98
#